data_AF-A0A0A0LM87-F1
#
_entry.id   AF-A0A0A0LM87-F1
#
_cell.length_a   1.000
_cell.length_b   1.000
_cell.length_c   1.000
_cell.angle_alpha   90.00
_cell.angle_beta   90.00
_cell.angle_gamma   90.00
#
_symmetry.space_group_name_H-M   'P 1'
#
loop_
_entity.id
_entity.type
_entity.pdbx_description
1 polymer ?
#
loop_
_entity_poly.entity_id
_entity_poly.type
_entity_poly.pdbx_seq_one_letter_code
_entity_poly.pdbx_strand_id
1 'polypeptide(L)'
;MSGMGDGYVGTAQDAVRIRRLEKQREAERRKIQELKAKTASAKGQPGLLQFGSSTSEILETAFKKETVGLVTREEYVEKRVNIRNKIEEEEKEKLQKLQQEEEELQLQKRRKRKIRGNSRLSFSDDFENGSDEDDDNKNLEPKKLGRGKLGKDPTVETSFLPDSEREAEEQAERERLKRQWLREQEQIRNEPLEITYSYWDGAGHRRVIQARKGDTIGEFLRAVQQQLAPEFREIRTTSVENLLYVKEDLIIPHQHSFYELIVNKARGKSGPLFHFDVHEDVRTIADATIEKDESHAGKVVERHWYEKNKHIFPASRWEIYDPTKKWERYTIHGD
;
A
#
# COMPACT_ATOMS: atom_id res chain seq x y z
N MET A 1 70.06 7.51 -31.62
CA MET A 1 70.02 6.36 -30.69
C MET A 1 68.59 5.86 -30.60
N SER A 2 68.40 4.59 -30.94
CA SER A 2 67.28 3.68 -30.64
C SER A 2 65.85 4.14 -30.94
N GLY A 3 65.39 3.83 -32.15
CA GLY A 3 63.97 3.58 -32.42
C GLY A 3 63.57 2.23 -31.81
N MET A 4 62.75 2.26 -30.76
CA MET A 4 62.10 1.06 -30.23
C MET A 4 60.86 0.80 -31.08
N GLY A 5 60.96 -0.17 -31.98
CA GLY A 5 59.83 -0.74 -32.69
C GLY A 5 58.90 -1.42 -31.69
N ASP A 6 57.68 -0.92 -31.57
CA ASP A 6 56.60 -1.58 -30.84
C ASP A 6 56.16 -2.80 -31.67
N GLY A 7 56.69 -3.96 -31.30
CA GLY A 7 56.63 -5.20 -32.04
C GLY A 7 55.25 -5.86 -32.01
N TYR A 8 54.28 -5.26 -32.71
CA TYR A 8 53.00 -5.92 -32.95
C TYR A 8 53.10 -6.89 -34.14
N VAL A 9 53.17 -8.20 -33.84
CA VAL A 9 53.32 -9.28 -34.85
C VAL A 9 51.94 -9.78 -35.31
N GLY A 10 51.12 -8.90 -35.89
CA GLY A 10 49.77 -9.22 -36.35
C GLY A 10 49.46 -8.67 -37.74
N THR A 11 48.31 -9.06 -38.31
CA THR A 11 47.91 -8.60 -39.65
C THR A 11 47.59 -7.11 -39.64
N ALA A 12 47.71 -6.42 -40.79
CA ALA A 12 47.39 -4.98 -40.88
C ALA A 12 45.94 -4.66 -40.43
N GLN A 13 45.01 -5.61 -40.55
CA GLN A 13 43.64 -5.49 -40.04
C GLN A 13 43.57 -5.54 -38.50
N ASP A 14 44.44 -6.32 -37.86
CA ASP A 14 44.54 -6.38 -36.40
C ASP A 14 45.10 -5.07 -35.82
N ALA A 15 46.09 -4.46 -36.48
CA ALA A 15 46.62 -3.16 -36.06
C ALA A 15 45.54 -2.05 -36.07
N VAL A 16 44.63 -2.07 -37.07
CA VAL A 16 43.49 -1.14 -37.14
C VAL A 16 42.47 -1.45 -36.04
N ARG A 17 42.21 -2.73 -35.75
CA ARG A 17 41.30 -3.13 -34.66
C ARG A 17 41.85 -2.70 -33.30
N ILE A 18 43.16 -2.87 -33.08
CA ILE A 18 43.83 -2.45 -31.84
C ILE A 18 43.73 -0.95 -31.65
N ARG A 19 44.07 -0.16 -32.68
CA ARG A 19 43.93 1.31 -32.61
C ARG A 19 42.49 1.74 -32.30
N ARG A 20 41.48 1.02 -32.80
CA ARG A 20 40.07 1.29 -32.49
C ARG A 20 39.72 0.96 -31.03
N LEU A 21 40.19 -0.17 -30.52
CA LEU A 21 39.98 -0.60 -29.13
C LEU A 21 40.74 0.30 -28.15
N GLU A 22 41.95 0.72 -28.48
CA GLU A 22 42.71 1.70 -27.69
C GLU A 22 42.00 3.05 -27.64
N LYS A 23 41.48 3.53 -28.77
CA LYS A 23 40.67 4.76 -28.81
C LYS A 23 39.40 4.64 -27.96
N GLN A 24 38.76 3.47 -27.92
CA GLN A 24 37.62 3.20 -27.05
C GLN A 24 38.03 3.20 -25.57
N ARG A 25 39.12 2.51 -25.22
CA ARG A 25 39.66 2.48 -23.85
C ARG A 25 40.11 3.86 -23.37
N GLU A 26 40.70 4.68 -24.24
CA GLU A 26 41.09 6.04 -23.92
C GLU A 26 39.85 6.93 -23.69
N ALA A 27 38.82 6.79 -24.52
CA ALA A 27 37.55 7.48 -24.32
C ALA A 27 36.86 7.08 -23.02
N GLU A 28 36.84 5.78 -22.69
CA GLU A 28 36.32 5.28 -21.41
C GLU A 28 37.15 5.79 -20.22
N ARG A 29 38.48 5.76 -20.32
CA ARG A 29 39.36 6.32 -19.28
C ARG A 29 39.15 7.82 -19.09
N ARG A 30 38.99 8.60 -20.16
CA ARG A 30 38.65 10.02 -20.09
C ARG A 30 37.29 10.23 -19.42
N LYS A 31 36.28 9.42 -19.77
CA LYS A 31 34.95 9.49 -19.14
C LYS A 31 35.00 9.15 -17.64
N ILE A 32 35.78 8.13 -17.26
CA ILE A 32 36.00 7.78 -15.85
C ILE A 32 36.74 8.91 -15.12
N GLN A 33 37.75 9.50 -15.75
CA GLN A 33 38.52 10.61 -15.16
C GLN A 33 37.67 11.88 -15.03
N GLU A 34 36.80 12.17 -15.98
CA GLU A 34 35.84 13.26 -15.93
C GLU A 34 34.79 13.02 -14.82
N LEU A 35 34.26 11.80 -14.70
CA LEU A 35 33.37 11.43 -13.59
C LEU A 35 34.08 11.55 -12.25
N LYS A 36 35.35 11.10 -12.16
CA LYS A 36 36.16 11.22 -10.94
C LYS A 36 36.51 12.67 -10.60
N ALA A 37 36.70 13.52 -11.60
CA ALA A 37 36.91 14.96 -11.41
C ALA A 37 35.61 15.66 -10.99
N LYS A 38 34.46 15.27 -11.54
CA LYS A 38 33.13 15.73 -11.09
C LYS A 38 32.84 15.30 -9.66
N THR A 39 33.13 14.05 -9.29
CA THR A 39 32.96 13.57 -7.90
C THR A 39 33.98 14.20 -6.93
N ALA A 40 35.19 14.50 -7.38
CA ALA A 40 36.18 15.22 -6.58
C ALA A 40 35.84 16.72 -6.40
N SER A 41 35.32 17.38 -7.43
CA SER A 41 34.79 18.76 -7.37
C SER A 41 33.58 18.85 -6.43
N ALA A 42 32.77 17.80 -6.39
CA ALA A 42 31.68 17.68 -5.43
C ALA A 42 32.13 17.47 -3.97
N LYS A 43 33.42 17.25 -3.64
CA LYS A 43 33.86 17.11 -2.23
C LYS A 43 33.69 18.37 -1.36
N GLY A 44 33.34 19.52 -1.95
CA GLY A 44 32.92 20.72 -1.22
C GLY A 44 31.42 20.75 -0.82
N GLN A 45 30.63 19.77 -1.27
CA GLN A 45 29.22 19.57 -0.92
C GLN A 45 29.06 18.09 -0.57
N PRO A 46 28.87 17.69 0.70
CA PRO A 46 28.87 16.28 1.07
C PRO A 46 27.56 15.62 0.62
N GLY A 47 27.47 15.33 -0.67
CA GLY A 47 26.41 14.57 -1.33
C GLY A 47 26.71 13.09 -1.25
N LEU A 48 26.04 12.44 -0.31
CA LEU A 48 25.20 11.29 -0.61
C LEU A 48 25.83 10.15 -1.44
N LEU A 49 26.68 9.37 -0.80
CA LEU A 49 26.95 7.98 -1.21
C LEU A 49 26.65 7.06 -0.02
N GLN A 50 25.37 6.95 0.35
CA GLN A 50 24.88 5.87 1.19
C GLN A 50 24.05 4.94 0.31
N PHE A 51 24.73 3.97 -0.29
CA PHE A 51 24.12 2.95 -1.13
C PHE A 51 23.20 2.08 -0.25
N GLY A 52 21.88 2.11 -0.52
CA GLY A 52 20.90 1.24 0.12
C GLY A 52 19.97 1.88 1.17
N SER A 53 19.97 3.20 1.32
CA SER A 53 19.07 3.89 2.27
C SER A 53 17.75 4.26 1.58
N SER A 54 16.62 3.87 2.18
CA SER A 54 15.25 4.18 1.69
C SER A 54 15.10 5.69 1.48
N THR A 55 14.27 6.12 0.51
CA THR A 55 14.07 7.54 0.22
C THR A 55 13.77 8.34 1.49
N SER A 56 13.01 7.75 2.43
CA SER A 56 12.68 8.29 3.76
C SER A 56 13.89 8.60 4.66
N GLU A 57 14.90 7.73 4.68
CA GLU A 57 16.09 7.91 5.54
C GLU A 57 17.01 9.02 5.02
N ILE A 58 17.05 9.21 3.69
CA ILE A 58 17.72 10.36 3.07
C ILE A 58 17.03 11.67 3.50
N LEU A 59 15.70 11.65 3.68
CA LEU A 59 14.94 12.82 4.12
C LEU A 59 15.23 13.16 5.57
N GLU A 60 15.22 12.15 6.44
CA GLU A 60 15.50 12.35 7.85
C GLU A 60 16.93 12.86 8.07
N THR A 61 17.89 12.38 7.30
CA THR A 61 19.28 12.82 7.44
C THR A 61 19.49 14.24 6.92
N ALA A 62 18.86 14.64 5.82
CA ALA A 62 18.89 16.02 5.33
C ALA A 62 18.21 16.98 6.33
N PHE A 63 17.03 16.58 6.83
CA PHE A 63 16.28 17.37 7.80
C PHE A 63 17.00 17.49 9.14
N LYS A 64 17.57 16.41 9.67
CA LYS A 64 18.37 16.42 10.91
C LYS A 64 19.56 17.37 10.79
N LYS A 65 20.24 17.41 9.63
CA LYS A 65 21.35 18.35 9.38
C LYS A 65 20.92 19.80 9.37
N GLU A 66 19.79 20.13 8.74
CA GLU A 66 19.27 21.50 8.67
C GLU A 66 18.68 22.00 10.00
N THR A 67 18.37 21.09 10.91
CA THR A 67 17.74 21.36 12.22
C THR A 67 18.70 21.23 13.40
N VAL A 68 20.00 21.00 13.17
CA VAL A 68 21.01 21.05 14.25
C VAL A 68 21.23 22.50 14.69
N GLY A 69 20.81 22.84 15.91
CA GLY A 69 21.02 24.15 16.54
C GLY A 69 19.80 24.64 17.32
N LEU A 70 19.87 25.86 17.87
CA LEU A 70 18.70 26.51 18.45
C LEU A 70 17.82 27.06 17.32
N VAL A 71 16.74 26.35 17.01
CA VAL A 71 15.79 26.68 15.95
C VAL A 71 14.43 26.95 16.59
N THR A 72 13.77 28.03 16.17
CA THR A 72 12.42 28.33 16.64
C THR A 72 11.41 27.33 16.08
N ARG A 73 10.27 27.16 16.76
CA ARG A 73 9.23 26.20 16.35
C ARG A 73 8.73 26.47 14.92
N GLU A 74 8.66 27.74 14.53
CA GLU A 74 8.16 28.17 13.23
C GLU A 74 9.14 27.77 12.12
N GLU A 75 10.43 28.04 12.30
CA GLU A 75 11.50 27.67 11.37
C GLU A 75 11.59 26.15 11.17
N TYR A 76 11.34 25.35 12.20
CA TYR A 76 11.35 23.88 12.09
C TYR A 76 10.19 23.34 11.22
N VAL A 77 8.99 23.93 11.36
CA VAL A 77 7.82 23.55 10.55
C VAL A 77 8.03 23.94 9.10
N GLU A 78 8.56 25.14 8.85
CA GLU A 78 8.83 25.63 7.50
C GLU A 78 9.89 24.77 6.79
N LYS A 79 11.00 24.45 7.46
CA LYS A 79 12.04 23.57 6.92
C LYS A 79 11.50 22.18 6.58
N ARG A 80 10.60 21.62 7.40
CA ARG A 80 9.97 20.33 7.13
C ARG A 80 9.10 20.35 5.88
N VAL A 81 8.35 21.44 5.67
CA VAL A 81 7.49 21.60 4.47
C VAL A 81 8.35 21.81 3.22
N ASN A 82 9.40 22.64 3.31
CA ASN A 82 10.29 22.91 2.18
C ASN A 82 11.03 21.66 1.69
N ILE A 83 11.50 20.79 2.60
CA ILE A 83 12.11 19.52 2.21
C ILE A 83 11.09 18.63 1.50
N ARG A 84 9.85 18.56 2.00
CA ARG A 84 8.78 17.77 1.38
C ARG A 84 8.47 18.22 -0.05
N ASN A 85 8.38 19.54 -0.26
CA ASN A 85 8.09 20.12 -1.58
C ASN A 85 9.23 19.87 -2.57
N LYS A 86 10.49 20.02 -2.15
CA LYS A 86 11.66 19.75 -3.01
C LYS A 86 11.71 18.30 -3.51
N ILE A 87 11.26 17.35 -2.69
CA ILE A 87 11.22 15.93 -3.07
C ILE A 87 10.12 15.67 -4.08
N GLU A 88 8.92 16.22 -3.84
CA GLU A 88 7.81 16.08 -4.78
C GLU A 88 8.16 16.68 -6.15
N GLU A 89 8.91 17.78 -6.16
CA GLU A 89 9.44 18.39 -7.38
C GLU A 89 10.50 17.50 -8.07
N GLU A 90 11.46 16.96 -7.31
CA GLU A 90 12.50 16.06 -7.86
C GLU A 90 11.91 14.75 -8.40
N GLU A 91 10.88 14.19 -7.76
CA GLU A 91 10.16 13.02 -8.23
C GLU A 91 9.40 13.31 -9.52
N LYS A 92 8.73 14.46 -9.62
CA LYS A 92 8.05 14.91 -10.85
C LYS A 92 9.04 15.11 -11.99
N GLU A 93 10.19 15.72 -11.74
CA GLU A 93 11.25 15.88 -12.75
C GLU A 93 11.81 14.55 -13.25
N LYS A 94 12.01 13.57 -12.35
CA LYS A 94 12.46 12.22 -12.74
C LYS A 94 11.42 11.52 -13.60
N LEU A 95 10.15 11.63 -13.25
CA LEU A 95 9.06 11.05 -14.04
C LEU A 95 8.99 11.66 -15.45
N GLN A 96 9.14 12.98 -15.56
CA GLN A 96 9.15 13.67 -16.85
C GLN A 96 10.35 13.27 -17.71
N LYS A 97 11.54 13.12 -17.12
CA LYS A 97 12.73 12.64 -17.86
C LYS A 97 12.56 11.22 -18.38
N LEU A 98 11.97 10.33 -17.60
CA LEU A 98 11.67 8.96 -18.03
C LEU A 98 10.69 8.94 -19.21
N GLN A 99 9.65 9.78 -19.17
CA GLN A 99 8.70 9.90 -20.28
C GLN A 99 9.38 10.43 -21.55
N GLN A 100 10.24 11.45 -21.43
CA GLN A 100 11.00 11.98 -22.57
C GLN A 100 11.95 10.93 -23.17
N GLU A 101 12.65 10.15 -22.33
CA GLU A 101 13.54 9.09 -22.78
C GLU A 101 12.77 7.95 -23.49
N GLU A 102 11.59 7.60 -23.00
CA GLU A 102 10.72 6.61 -23.62
C GLU A 102 10.23 7.08 -25.01
N GLU A 103 9.78 8.33 -25.13
CA GLU A 103 9.38 8.94 -26.40
C GLU A 103 10.53 8.97 -27.41
N GLU A 104 11.74 9.31 -26.97
CA GLU A 104 12.92 9.34 -27.83
C GLU A 104 13.29 7.93 -28.34
N LEU A 105 13.22 6.92 -27.47
CA LEU A 105 13.42 5.51 -27.83
C LEU A 105 12.38 5.04 -28.86
N GLN A 106 11.12 5.44 -28.71
CA GLN A 106 10.08 5.14 -29.69
C GLN A 106 10.35 5.80 -31.05
N LEU A 107 10.79 7.05 -31.06
CA LEU A 107 11.16 7.76 -32.29
C LEU A 107 12.35 7.10 -33.00
N GLN A 108 13.37 6.68 -32.25
CA GLN A 108 14.51 5.93 -32.81
C GLN A 108 14.08 4.59 -33.42
N LYS A 109 13.18 3.84 -32.76
CA LYS A 109 12.60 2.59 -33.31
C LYS A 109 11.85 2.85 -34.62
N ARG A 110 11.07 3.93 -34.72
CA ARG A 110 10.38 4.33 -35.96
C ARG A 110 11.35 4.69 -37.09
N ARG A 111 12.45 5.41 -36.79
CA ARG A 111 13.49 5.74 -37.77
C ARG A 111 14.21 4.49 -38.30
N LYS A 112 14.55 3.53 -37.43
CA LYS A 112 15.18 2.25 -37.84
C LYS A 112 14.29 1.40 -38.74
N ARG A 113 12.97 1.42 -38.54
CA ARG A 113 12.00 0.73 -39.43
C ARG A 113 11.92 1.37 -40.82
N LYS A 114 12.00 2.70 -40.93
CA LYS A 114 12.02 3.41 -42.22
C LYS A 114 13.30 3.13 -43.04
N ILE A 115 14.44 2.96 -42.38
CA ILE A 115 15.73 2.66 -43.04
C ILE A 115 15.80 1.22 -43.59
N ARG A 116 15.11 0.27 -42.96
CA ARG A 116 15.03 -1.13 -43.44
C ARG A 116 14.09 -1.35 -44.62
N GLY A 117 13.30 -0.34 -45.01
CA GLY A 117 12.27 -0.46 -46.05
C GLY A 117 12.78 -0.43 -47.49
N ASN A 118 14.08 -0.30 -47.75
CA ASN A 118 14.57 -0.10 -49.13
C ASN A 118 15.89 -0.82 -49.46
N SER A 119 15.97 -2.13 -49.18
CA SER A 119 17.05 -2.98 -49.70
C SER A 119 16.47 -4.22 -50.37
N ARG A 120 16.03 -4.07 -51.63
CA ARG A 120 15.83 -5.17 -52.57
C ARG A 120 17.22 -5.75 -52.92
N LEU A 121 17.60 -6.84 -52.27
CA LEU A 121 18.64 -7.73 -52.76
C LEU A 121 18.10 -9.17 -52.74
N SER A 122 18.08 -9.74 -53.93
CA SER A 122 17.58 -11.05 -54.35
C SER A 122 18.67 -12.10 -54.20
N PHE A 123 18.50 -13.09 -53.32
CA PHE A 123 19.19 -14.38 -53.42
C PHE A 123 18.40 -15.47 -52.67
N SER A 124 18.17 -16.60 -53.37
CA SER A 124 17.46 -17.83 -52.99
C SER A 124 15.94 -17.72 -52.99
N ASP A 125 15.18 -18.09 -54.03
CA ASP A 125 15.24 -19.20 -54.99
C ASP A 125 15.15 -20.60 -54.37
N ASP A 126 14.17 -21.33 -54.93
CA ASP A 126 13.95 -22.76 -55.04
C ASP A 126 13.19 -23.55 -53.94
N PHE A 127 11.88 -23.71 -54.17
CA PHE A 127 11.13 -24.98 -54.42
C PHE A 127 9.63 -24.68 -54.17
N GLU A 128 8.82 -24.48 -55.22
CA GLU A 128 7.93 -25.49 -55.85
C GLU A 128 7.08 -26.27 -54.82
N ASN A 129 5.77 -26.47 -54.92
CA ASN A 129 4.78 -26.31 -55.98
C ASN A 129 3.41 -26.72 -55.37
N GLY A 130 2.29 -26.16 -55.86
CA GLY A 130 0.99 -26.85 -55.84
C GLY A 130 -0.14 -26.26 -54.98
N SER A 131 -1.00 -25.46 -55.63
CA SER A 131 -2.48 -25.43 -55.58
C SER A 131 -3.20 -26.55 -54.78
N ASP A 132 -4.35 -26.38 -54.14
CA ASP A 132 -5.47 -25.45 -54.39
C ASP A 132 -6.42 -25.39 -53.17
N GLU A 133 -7.29 -24.40 -53.22
CA GLU A 133 -8.48 -24.06 -52.42
C GLU A 133 -9.23 -25.21 -51.71
N ASP A 134 -9.54 -25.08 -50.41
CA ASP A 134 -10.86 -24.63 -49.91
C ASP A 134 -11.01 -24.77 -48.37
N ASP A 135 -11.70 -23.77 -47.81
CA ASP A 135 -12.55 -23.74 -46.61
C ASP A 135 -12.15 -24.49 -45.33
N ASP A 136 -11.76 -23.75 -44.28
CA ASP A 136 -12.46 -23.87 -43.00
C ASP A 136 -12.02 -22.80 -41.97
N ASN A 137 -13.04 -22.15 -41.41
CA ASN A 137 -12.98 -21.18 -40.34
C ASN A 137 -12.43 -21.81 -39.03
N LYS A 138 -11.16 -21.56 -38.71
CA LYS A 138 -10.64 -21.65 -37.34
C LYS A 138 -9.87 -20.41 -36.94
N ASN A 139 -10.53 -19.65 -36.08
CA ASN A 139 -10.01 -18.68 -35.12
C ASN A 139 -8.65 -19.14 -34.55
N LEU A 140 -7.55 -18.68 -35.17
CA LEU A 140 -6.19 -18.87 -34.68
C LEU A 140 -5.77 -17.57 -34.01
N GLU A 141 -5.88 -17.58 -32.69
CA GLU A 141 -5.09 -16.75 -31.78
C GLU A 141 -3.70 -16.48 -32.38
N PRO A 142 -3.23 -15.21 -32.46
CA PRO A 142 -1.86 -14.95 -32.83
C PRO A 142 -0.97 -15.53 -31.73
N LYS A 143 -0.48 -16.75 -31.93
CA LYS A 143 0.58 -17.34 -31.10
C LYS A 143 1.73 -16.34 -31.13
N LYS A 144 1.87 -15.58 -30.03
CA LYS A 144 3.09 -14.88 -29.70
C LYS A 144 4.16 -15.96 -29.60
N LEU A 145 4.83 -16.23 -30.72
CA LEU A 145 6.14 -16.83 -30.74
C LEU A 145 7.05 -15.82 -30.06
N GLY A 146 7.00 -15.80 -28.72
CA GLY A 146 8.06 -15.25 -27.91
C GLY A 146 9.34 -15.84 -28.49
N ARG A 147 10.32 -14.97 -28.73
CA ARG A 147 11.67 -15.43 -29.02
C ARG A 147 12.13 -16.16 -27.76
N GLY A 148 11.76 -17.43 -27.65
CA GLY A 148 12.30 -18.36 -26.68
C GLY A 148 13.80 -18.21 -26.78
N LYS A 149 14.44 -18.01 -25.64
CA LYS A 149 15.89 -17.78 -25.49
C LYS A 149 16.60 -19.00 -26.12
N LEU A 150 16.73 -19.02 -27.44
CA LEU A 150 17.33 -20.09 -28.24
C LEU A 150 18.78 -20.22 -27.77
N GLY A 151 19.11 -21.36 -27.17
CA GLY A 151 20.46 -21.68 -26.72
C GLY A 151 20.72 -21.65 -25.21
N LYS A 152 19.69 -21.56 -24.35
CA LYS A 152 19.85 -21.80 -22.90
C LYS A 152 19.12 -23.08 -22.50
N ASP A 153 19.82 -23.98 -21.83
CA ASP A 153 19.24 -25.22 -21.32
C ASP A 153 18.11 -24.88 -20.33
N PRO A 154 16.89 -25.41 -20.53
CA PRO A 154 15.72 -25.06 -19.71
C PRO A 154 15.77 -25.65 -18.30
N THR A 155 16.74 -26.53 -18.02
CA THR A 155 16.94 -27.20 -16.72
C THR A 155 17.90 -26.45 -15.80
N VAL A 156 18.61 -25.42 -16.30
CA VAL A 156 19.52 -24.62 -15.48
C VAL A 156 18.72 -23.58 -14.69
N GLU A 157 18.88 -23.57 -13.37
CA GLU A 157 18.23 -22.59 -12.49
C GLU A 157 18.67 -21.16 -12.82
N THR A 158 17.76 -20.36 -13.36
CA THR A 158 17.98 -18.94 -13.69
C THR A 158 17.26 -18.00 -12.71
N SER A 159 16.87 -18.50 -11.54
CA SER A 159 16.20 -17.75 -10.47
C SER A 159 17.07 -16.61 -9.92
N PHE A 160 18.40 -16.76 -9.94
CA PHE A 160 19.36 -15.76 -9.45
C PHE A 160 19.63 -14.61 -10.44
N LEU A 161 19.25 -14.75 -11.72
CA LEU A 161 19.41 -13.68 -12.70
C LEU A 161 18.20 -12.74 -12.65
N PRO A 162 18.40 -11.40 -12.64
CA PRO A 162 17.32 -10.44 -12.82
C PRO A 162 16.56 -10.72 -14.11
N ASP A 163 15.27 -11.05 -13.98
CA ASP A 163 14.41 -11.35 -15.11
C ASP A 163 13.17 -10.45 -15.03
N SER A 164 13.17 -9.40 -15.83
CA SER A 164 12.11 -8.39 -15.87
C SER A 164 10.73 -8.98 -16.18
N GLU A 165 10.65 -10.11 -16.89
CA GLU A 165 9.38 -10.78 -17.19
C GLU A 165 8.87 -11.53 -15.95
N ARG A 166 9.74 -12.27 -15.26
CA ARG A 166 9.42 -12.95 -13.99
C ARG A 166 9.05 -11.96 -12.89
N GLU A 167 9.81 -10.88 -12.76
CA GLU A 167 9.50 -9.81 -11.80
C GLU A 167 8.15 -9.14 -12.10
N ALA A 168 7.80 -8.94 -13.38
CA ALA A 168 6.50 -8.40 -13.78
C ALA A 168 5.36 -9.38 -13.49
N GLU A 169 5.55 -10.68 -13.69
CA GLU A 169 4.58 -11.73 -13.33
C GLU A 169 4.38 -11.80 -11.81
N GLU A 170 5.47 -11.79 -11.03
CA GLU A 170 5.40 -11.74 -9.56
C GLU A 170 4.70 -10.48 -9.05
N GLN A 171 4.95 -9.33 -9.68
CA GLN A 171 4.26 -8.07 -9.37
C GLN A 171 2.77 -8.17 -9.71
N ALA A 172 2.40 -8.69 -10.88
CA ALA A 172 1.02 -8.89 -11.27
C ALA A 172 0.27 -9.84 -10.31
N GLU A 173 0.92 -10.91 -9.86
CA GLU A 173 0.38 -11.82 -8.86
C GLU A 173 0.21 -11.15 -7.49
N ARG A 174 1.20 -10.36 -7.04
CA ARG A 174 1.09 -9.57 -5.81
C ARG A 174 -0.06 -8.55 -5.90
N GLU A 175 -0.20 -7.87 -7.03
CA GLU A 175 -1.30 -6.94 -7.26
C GLU A 175 -2.66 -7.64 -7.27
N ARG A 176 -2.74 -8.84 -7.87
CA ARG A 176 -3.94 -9.67 -7.89
C ARG A 176 -4.35 -10.07 -6.47
N LEU A 177 -3.42 -10.59 -5.67
CA LEU A 177 -3.67 -10.98 -4.28
C LEU A 177 -4.05 -9.77 -3.42
N LYS A 178 -3.37 -8.62 -3.60
CA LYS A 178 -3.73 -7.37 -2.91
C LYS A 178 -5.16 -6.93 -3.24
N ARG A 179 -5.57 -7.04 -4.50
CA ARG A 179 -6.92 -6.69 -4.94
C ARG A 179 -7.98 -7.64 -4.39
N GLN A 180 -7.68 -8.94 -4.35
CA GLN A 180 -8.55 -9.94 -3.72
C GLN A 180 -8.71 -9.65 -2.23
N TRP A 181 -7.59 -9.43 -1.52
CA TRP A 181 -7.60 -9.10 -0.10
C TRP A 181 -8.41 -7.83 0.20
N LEU A 182 -8.21 -6.73 -0.55
CA LEU A 182 -8.99 -5.51 -0.36
C LEU A 182 -10.49 -5.72 -0.59
N ARG A 183 -10.86 -6.55 -1.57
CA ARG A 183 -12.26 -6.88 -1.85
C ARG A 183 -12.89 -7.68 -0.72
N GLU A 184 -12.19 -8.68 -0.20
CA GLU A 184 -12.65 -9.46 0.95
C GLU A 184 -12.80 -8.59 2.20
N GLN A 185 -11.82 -7.71 2.45
CA GLN A 185 -11.91 -6.73 3.54
C GLN A 185 -13.13 -5.82 3.40
N GLU A 186 -13.38 -5.32 2.19
CA GLU A 186 -14.55 -4.50 1.91
C GLU A 186 -15.87 -5.28 2.05
N GLN A 187 -15.91 -6.55 1.67
CA GLN A 187 -17.08 -7.40 1.88
C GLN A 187 -17.38 -7.62 3.36
N ILE A 188 -16.37 -7.97 4.17
CA ILE A 188 -16.55 -8.13 5.63
C ILE A 188 -16.98 -6.81 6.26
N ARG A 189 -16.40 -5.70 5.80
CA ARG A 189 -16.75 -4.36 6.25
C ARG A 189 -18.19 -3.98 5.89
N ASN A 190 -18.68 -4.39 4.72
CA ASN A 190 -20.04 -4.07 4.26
C ASN A 190 -21.12 -5.03 4.80
N GLU A 191 -20.73 -6.07 5.53
CA GLU A 191 -21.68 -6.99 6.15
C GLU A 191 -22.62 -6.23 7.09
N PRO A 192 -23.95 -6.40 6.95
CA PRO A 192 -24.91 -5.76 7.83
C PRO A 192 -24.80 -6.35 9.24
N LEU A 193 -24.82 -5.47 10.23
CA LEU A 193 -24.77 -5.76 11.65
C LEU A 193 -26.01 -5.14 12.32
N GLU A 194 -26.78 -5.99 12.99
CA GLU A 194 -27.91 -5.55 13.80
C GLU A 194 -27.41 -5.15 15.19
N ILE A 195 -27.64 -3.89 15.58
CA ILE A 195 -27.18 -3.34 16.85
C ILE A 195 -28.39 -2.96 17.70
N THR A 196 -28.55 -3.65 18.81
CA THR A 196 -29.48 -3.29 19.86
C THR A 196 -28.86 -2.23 20.76
N TYR A 197 -29.52 -1.07 20.86
CA TYR A 197 -29.11 0.02 21.73
C TYR A 197 -30.26 0.49 22.62
N SER A 198 -29.93 1.16 23.72
CA SER A 198 -30.88 1.80 24.63
C SER A 198 -30.53 3.27 24.75
N TYR A 199 -31.41 4.15 24.31
CA TYR A 199 -31.28 5.58 24.59
C TYR A 199 -31.66 5.86 26.05
N TRP A 200 -30.92 6.74 26.71
CA TRP A 200 -31.13 7.10 28.11
C TRP A 200 -31.42 8.60 28.27
N ASP A 201 -32.67 8.91 28.60
CA ASP A 201 -33.16 10.25 28.97
C ASP A 201 -33.61 10.31 30.45
N GLY A 202 -33.39 9.24 31.20
CA GLY A 202 -33.99 8.98 32.51
C GLY A 202 -34.90 7.75 32.51
N ALA A 203 -35.40 7.36 31.33
CA ALA A 203 -35.98 6.06 31.04
C ALA A 203 -35.12 5.33 29.97
N GLY A 204 -35.16 4.01 29.96
CA GLY A 204 -34.43 3.20 28.99
C GLY A 204 -35.27 2.90 27.76
N HIS A 205 -34.94 3.50 26.62
CA HIS A 205 -35.64 3.25 25.34
C HIS A 205 -34.84 2.31 24.47
N ARG A 206 -35.15 1.01 24.54
CA ARG A 206 -34.50 -0.01 23.71
C ARG A 206 -35.00 0.06 22.26
N ARG A 207 -34.06 0.13 21.32
CA ARG A 207 -34.29 0.15 19.88
C ARG A 207 -33.25 -0.72 19.19
N VAL A 208 -33.58 -1.12 17.98
CA VAL A 208 -32.70 -1.87 17.09
C VAL A 208 -32.47 -1.03 15.85
N ILE A 209 -31.23 -1.02 15.37
CA ILE A 209 -30.83 -0.36 14.13
C ILE A 209 -29.88 -1.27 13.36
N GLN A 210 -30.02 -1.26 12.04
CA GLN A 210 -29.11 -1.96 11.14
C GLN A 210 -28.01 -0.98 10.70
N ALA A 211 -26.75 -1.34 10.96
CA ALA A 211 -25.56 -0.61 10.52
C ALA A 211 -24.64 -1.59 9.78
N ARG A 212 -23.65 -1.12 9.02
CA ARG A 212 -22.60 -2.01 8.49
C ARG A 212 -21.47 -2.14 9.50
N LYS A 213 -20.75 -3.28 9.48
CA LYS A 213 -19.56 -3.47 10.34
C LYS A 213 -18.54 -2.33 10.14
N GLY A 214 -18.39 -1.83 8.93
CA GLY A 214 -17.47 -0.74 8.61
C GLY A 214 -17.88 0.64 9.03
N ASP A 215 -19.15 0.84 9.34
CA ASP A 215 -19.64 2.16 9.72
C ASP A 215 -18.96 2.56 11.04
N THR A 216 -18.54 3.81 11.11
CA THR A 216 -17.98 4.39 12.33
C THR A 216 -19.07 4.56 13.38
N ILE A 217 -18.69 4.58 14.66
CA ILE A 217 -19.66 4.86 15.73
C ILE A 217 -20.31 6.23 15.55
N GLY A 218 -19.58 7.21 15.00
CA GLY A 218 -20.18 8.50 14.65
C GLY A 218 -21.31 8.39 13.62
N GLU A 219 -21.13 7.57 12.57
CA GLU A 219 -22.19 7.32 11.57
C GLU A 219 -23.37 6.56 12.17
N PHE A 220 -23.10 5.58 13.04
CA PHE A 220 -24.13 4.89 13.80
C PHE A 220 -24.92 5.85 14.70
N LEU A 221 -24.25 6.73 15.45
CA LEU A 221 -24.91 7.71 16.31
C LEU A 221 -25.73 8.72 15.49
N ARG A 222 -25.29 9.06 14.28
CA ARG A 222 -26.09 9.87 13.34
C ARG A 222 -27.36 9.14 12.90
N ALA A 223 -27.27 7.85 12.60
CA ALA A 223 -28.43 7.03 12.24
C ALA A 223 -29.40 6.87 13.43
N VAL A 224 -28.87 6.67 14.64
CA VAL A 224 -29.62 6.67 15.90
C VAL A 224 -30.34 8.02 16.11
N GLN A 225 -29.64 9.13 15.91
CA GLN A 225 -30.22 10.47 16.01
C GLN A 225 -31.42 10.62 15.06
N GLN A 226 -31.29 10.19 13.80
CA GLN A 226 -32.37 10.27 12.82
C GLN A 226 -33.57 9.40 13.21
N GLN A 227 -33.33 8.22 13.78
CA GLN A 227 -34.38 7.31 14.26
C GLN A 227 -35.13 7.91 15.47
N LEU A 228 -34.43 8.59 16.37
CA LEU A 228 -34.98 9.14 17.62
C LEU A 228 -35.53 10.57 17.47
N ALA A 229 -35.12 11.31 16.44
CA ALA A 229 -35.53 12.70 16.19
C ALA A 229 -37.07 12.94 16.17
N PRO A 230 -37.92 12.02 15.69
CA PRO A 230 -39.37 12.19 15.77
C PRO A 230 -39.90 12.14 17.21
N GLU A 231 -39.32 11.30 18.05
CA GLU A 231 -39.83 10.96 19.38
C GLU A 231 -39.27 11.90 20.47
N PHE A 232 -37.99 12.26 20.38
CA PHE A 232 -37.29 13.02 21.42
C PHE A 232 -36.87 14.39 20.90
N ARG A 233 -37.30 15.45 21.60
CA ARG A 233 -36.99 16.84 21.19
C ARG A 233 -35.53 17.18 21.45
N GLU A 234 -34.95 16.63 22.50
CA GLU A 234 -33.59 16.83 22.96
C GLU A 234 -32.60 16.38 21.88
N ILE A 235 -32.82 15.20 21.32
CA ILE A 235 -31.98 14.59 20.27
C ILE A 235 -32.01 15.37 18.95
N ARG A 236 -33.09 16.10 18.66
CA ARG A 236 -33.14 16.95 17.46
C ARG A 236 -32.15 18.11 17.49
N THR A 237 -31.89 18.63 18.68
CA THR A 237 -31.00 19.79 18.86
C THR A 237 -29.56 19.40 19.17
N THR A 238 -29.36 18.19 19.69
CA THR A 238 -28.03 17.69 20.08
C THR A 238 -27.21 17.29 18.85
N SER A 239 -25.93 17.66 18.79
CA SER A 239 -25.00 17.19 17.75
C SER A 239 -24.58 15.74 18.01
N VAL A 240 -24.22 15.00 16.95
CA VAL A 240 -23.67 13.63 17.04
C VAL A 240 -22.45 13.57 17.97
N GLU A 241 -21.62 14.61 17.97
CA GLU A 241 -20.40 14.71 18.82
C GLU A 241 -20.71 14.74 20.33
N ASN A 242 -21.92 15.17 20.68
CA ASN A 242 -22.44 15.24 22.04
C ASN A 242 -23.15 13.96 22.47
N LEU A 243 -23.24 12.95 21.60
CA LEU A 243 -23.74 11.63 21.95
C LEU A 243 -22.57 10.71 22.27
N LEU A 244 -22.74 9.85 23.27
CA LEU A 244 -21.78 8.84 23.66
C LEU A 244 -22.40 7.47 23.47
N TYR A 245 -21.64 6.56 22.88
CA TYR A 245 -21.99 5.15 22.82
C TYR A 245 -21.23 4.40 23.90
N VAL A 246 -21.95 3.73 24.78
CA VAL A 246 -21.40 2.97 25.89
C VAL A 246 -21.79 1.51 25.72
N LYS A 247 -20.81 0.62 25.66
CA LYS A 247 -21.04 -0.83 25.59
C LYS A 247 -20.42 -1.49 26.81
N GLU A 248 -21.24 -2.20 27.58
CA GLU A 248 -20.88 -2.72 28.91
C GLU A 248 -20.36 -1.58 29.83
N ASP A 249 -19.04 -1.53 30.03
CA ASP A 249 -18.34 -0.55 30.87
C ASP A 249 -17.46 0.42 30.05
N LEU A 250 -17.55 0.40 28.72
CA LEU A 250 -16.65 1.14 27.85
C LEU A 250 -17.38 2.16 27.01
N ILE A 251 -16.93 3.41 27.11
CA ILE A 251 -17.33 4.50 26.22
C ILE A 251 -16.49 4.37 24.97
N ILE A 252 -17.14 4.08 23.86
CA ILE A 252 -16.42 3.87 22.61
C ILE A 252 -16.31 5.20 21.84
N PRO A 253 -15.08 5.64 21.50
CA PRO A 253 -14.88 6.85 20.70
C PRO A 253 -15.51 6.76 19.31
N HIS A 254 -15.92 7.93 18.76
CA HIS A 254 -16.65 8.02 17.49
C HIS A 254 -15.84 7.58 16.26
N GLN A 255 -14.51 7.69 16.34
CA GLN A 255 -13.58 7.34 15.27
C GLN A 255 -13.45 5.83 15.03
N HIS A 256 -13.81 5.00 16.01
CA HIS A 256 -13.72 3.55 15.86
C HIS A 256 -14.90 3.01 15.07
N SER A 257 -14.63 1.98 14.27
CA SER A 257 -15.65 1.22 13.55
C SER A 257 -16.02 -0.05 14.31
N PHE A 258 -17.21 -0.57 14.08
CA PHE A 258 -17.59 -1.87 14.64
C PHE A 258 -16.65 -2.98 14.14
N TYR A 259 -16.19 -2.89 12.90
CA TYR A 259 -15.24 -3.81 12.29
C TYR A 259 -13.94 -3.90 13.10
N GLU A 260 -13.37 -2.75 13.46
CA GLU A 260 -12.15 -2.71 14.26
C GLU A 260 -12.35 -3.34 15.65
N LEU A 261 -13.46 -3.02 16.32
CA LEU A 261 -13.80 -3.58 17.63
C LEU A 261 -14.03 -5.09 17.55
N ILE A 262 -14.58 -5.56 16.43
CA ILE A 262 -14.83 -6.98 16.16
C ILE A 262 -13.54 -7.75 15.91
N VAL A 263 -12.69 -7.25 15.02
CA VAL A 263 -11.42 -7.90 14.66
C VAL A 263 -10.47 -7.95 15.86
N ASN A 264 -10.38 -6.85 16.62
CA ASN A 264 -9.54 -6.80 17.81
C ASN A 264 -10.11 -7.61 18.98
N LYS A 265 -11.30 -8.20 18.82
CA LYS A 265 -12.06 -8.88 19.87
C LYS A 265 -12.04 -8.04 21.14
N ALA A 266 -12.44 -6.78 21.01
CA ALA A 266 -12.39 -5.82 22.09
C ALA A 266 -13.03 -6.45 23.35
N ARG A 267 -12.31 -6.38 24.47
CA ARG A 267 -12.77 -6.86 25.77
C ARG A 267 -12.80 -5.72 26.76
N GLY A 268 -13.84 -5.69 27.57
CA GLY A 268 -13.93 -4.82 28.74
C GLY A 268 -13.69 -5.61 30.01
N LYS A 269 -13.93 -4.94 31.14
CA LYS A 269 -13.85 -5.53 32.48
C LYS A 269 -14.81 -6.69 32.68
N SER A 270 -15.97 -6.61 32.05
CA SER A 270 -17.08 -7.55 32.18
C SER A 270 -17.12 -8.60 31.06
N GLY A 271 -16.07 -8.70 30.23
CA GLY A 271 -15.98 -9.69 29.15
C GLY A 271 -15.98 -9.09 27.74
N PRO A 272 -16.26 -9.91 26.70
CA PRO A 272 -16.32 -9.46 25.31
C PRO A 272 -17.36 -8.36 25.09
N LEU A 273 -17.02 -7.31 24.33
CA LEU A 273 -17.98 -6.22 24.04
C LEU A 273 -19.10 -6.68 23.12
N PHE A 274 -18.80 -7.56 22.17
CA PHE A 274 -19.79 -8.11 21.26
C PHE A 274 -19.64 -9.63 21.25
N HIS A 275 -20.76 -10.33 21.16
CA HIS A 275 -20.75 -11.74 20.82
C HIS A 275 -20.43 -11.85 19.32
N PHE A 276 -19.25 -12.38 19.01
CA PHE A 276 -18.73 -12.44 17.64
C PHE A 276 -19.22 -13.66 16.85
N ASP A 277 -19.96 -14.56 17.50
CA ASP A 277 -20.52 -15.75 16.83
C ASP A 277 -21.89 -15.48 16.25
N VAL A 278 -21.88 -14.92 15.03
CA VAL A 278 -23.04 -14.90 14.14
C VAL A 278 -23.26 -16.28 13.47
N HIS A 279 -22.42 -17.30 13.76
CA HIS A 279 -22.55 -18.65 13.18
C HIS A 279 -22.83 -19.80 14.18
N GLU A 280 -22.98 -19.55 15.48
CA GLU A 280 -23.37 -20.60 16.46
C GLU A 280 -24.75 -20.40 17.11
N ASP A 281 -25.56 -19.46 16.62
CA ASP A 281 -26.98 -19.37 16.97
C ASP A 281 -27.86 -20.37 16.17
N VAL A 282 -27.33 -21.58 15.94
CA VAL A 282 -28.15 -22.79 15.67
C VAL A 282 -28.00 -23.72 16.87
N ARG A 283 -28.47 -23.29 18.04
CA ARG A 283 -28.72 -24.22 19.14
C ARG A 283 -30.11 -24.80 18.97
N THR A 284 -30.19 -25.89 18.20
CA THR A 284 -31.36 -26.79 18.15
C THR A 284 -31.51 -27.64 19.43
N ILE A 285 -30.60 -27.50 20.40
CA ILE A 285 -30.58 -28.33 21.61
C ILE A 285 -30.23 -27.43 22.81
N ALA A 286 -31.14 -27.38 23.79
CA ALA A 286 -30.94 -26.67 25.05
C ALA A 286 -29.95 -27.44 25.93
N ASP A 287 -28.67 -27.11 25.83
CA ASP A 287 -27.63 -27.56 26.77
C ASP A 287 -27.43 -26.51 27.88
N ALA A 288 -27.56 -26.94 29.13
CA ALA A 288 -27.51 -26.10 30.34
C ALA A 288 -26.10 -25.91 30.93
N THR A 289 -25.07 -26.44 30.26
CA THR A 289 -23.66 -26.32 30.70
C THR A 289 -22.93 -25.08 30.20
N ILE A 290 -23.54 -24.32 29.29
CA ILE A 290 -22.95 -23.12 28.68
C ILE A 290 -23.68 -21.89 29.24
N GLU A 291 -22.96 -21.06 29.99
CA GLU A 291 -23.50 -19.79 30.53
C GLU A 291 -24.09 -18.94 29.40
N LYS A 292 -25.30 -18.46 29.64
CA LYS A 292 -26.04 -17.59 28.72
C LYS A 292 -25.52 -16.17 28.89
N ASP A 293 -24.39 -15.87 28.27
CA ASP A 293 -23.79 -14.52 28.30
C ASP A 293 -24.63 -13.55 27.46
N GLU A 294 -25.68 -12.98 28.05
CA GLU A 294 -26.46 -11.90 27.44
C GLU A 294 -25.60 -10.61 27.41
N SER A 295 -24.91 -10.34 26.30
CA SER A 295 -24.32 -9.01 26.08
C SER A 295 -25.40 -7.93 26.25
N HIS A 296 -25.18 -7.00 27.17
CA HIS A 296 -26.11 -5.92 27.41
C HIS A 296 -26.24 -5.03 26.17
N ALA A 297 -27.44 -4.52 25.91
CA ALA A 297 -27.66 -3.54 24.86
C ALA A 297 -26.76 -2.31 25.08
N GLY A 298 -26.16 -1.79 24.00
CA GLY A 298 -25.32 -0.60 24.10
C GLY A 298 -26.15 0.61 24.52
N LYS A 299 -25.66 1.45 25.42
CA LYS A 299 -26.35 2.64 25.89
C LYS A 299 -25.93 3.85 25.06
N VAL A 300 -26.90 4.65 24.64
CA VAL A 300 -26.68 5.94 23.97
C VAL A 300 -27.06 7.03 24.93
N VAL A 301 -26.11 7.91 25.24
CA VAL A 301 -26.22 8.87 26.34
C VAL A 301 -25.67 10.22 25.90
N GLU A 302 -26.28 11.32 26.34
CA GLU A 302 -25.71 12.64 26.10
C GLU A 302 -24.44 12.88 26.93
N ARG A 303 -23.44 13.51 26.32
CA ARG A 303 -22.16 13.87 26.94
C ARG A 303 -22.37 14.74 28.19
N HIS A 304 -23.25 15.73 28.12
CA HIS A 304 -23.55 16.62 29.25
C HIS A 304 -24.18 15.86 30.42
N TRP A 305 -25.04 14.88 30.13
CA TRP A 305 -25.58 14.00 31.16
C TRP A 305 -24.47 13.15 31.78
N TYR A 306 -23.57 12.59 30.97
CA TYR A 306 -22.46 11.78 31.47
C TYR A 306 -21.51 12.58 32.36
N GLU A 307 -21.11 13.78 31.94
CA GLU A 307 -20.19 14.62 32.73
C GLU A 307 -20.74 14.99 34.11
N LYS A 308 -22.05 15.21 34.21
CA LYS A 308 -22.74 15.44 35.47
C LYS A 308 -22.84 14.17 36.31
N ASN A 309 -23.15 13.02 35.71
CA ASN A 309 -23.48 11.79 36.44
C ASN A 309 -22.34 10.77 36.53
N LYS A 310 -21.15 11.05 35.97
CA LYS A 310 -19.98 10.14 35.99
C LYS A 310 -19.47 9.77 37.38
N HIS A 311 -19.96 10.42 38.44
CA HIS A 311 -19.62 10.08 39.81
C HIS A 311 -20.64 9.12 40.46
N ILE A 312 -21.76 8.86 39.78
CA ILE A 312 -22.88 8.03 40.24
C ILE A 312 -22.83 6.69 39.49
N PHE A 313 -23.13 5.60 40.20
CA PHE A 313 -23.23 4.27 39.60
C PHE A 313 -24.45 4.18 38.66
N PRO A 314 -24.34 3.57 37.45
CA PRO A 314 -23.20 2.83 36.91
C PRO A 314 -22.20 3.67 36.09
N ALA A 315 -22.48 4.95 35.83
CA ALA A 315 -21.65 5.79 34.97
C ALA A 315 -20.21 5.97 35.49
N SER A 316 -20.00 5.87 36.80
CA SER A 316 -18.67 5.90 37.42
C SER A 316 -17.76 4.72 37.08
N ARG A 317 -18.32 3.63 36.56
CA ARG A 317 -17.58 2.45 36.12
C ARG A 317 -16.99 2.62 34.71
N TRP A 318 -17.58 3.54 33.94
CA TRP A 318 -17.33 3.66 32.51
C TRP A 318 -15.94 4.22 32.24
N GLU A 319 -15.17 3.53 31.40
CA GLU A 319 -13.85 3.97 30.93
C GLU A 319 -13.89 4.25 29.43
N ILE A 320 -13.03 5.13 28.94
CA ILE A 320 -12.87 5.31 27.50
C ILE A 320 -12.15 4.07 26.95
N TYR A 321 -12.66 3.53 25.85
CA TYR A 321 -12.03 2.41 25.17
C TYR A 321 -10.63 2.78 24.66
N ASP A 322 -9.65 1.98 25.06
CA ASP A 322 -8.27 2.06 24.59
C ASP A 322 -7.90 0.75 23.90
N PRO A 323 -7.59 0.76 22.59
CA PRO A 323 -7.21 -0.46 21.85
C PRO A 323 -5.97 -1.17 22.40
N THR A 324 -5.09 -0.46 23.10
CA THR A 324 -3.85 -1.03 23.64
C THR A 324 -4.06 -1.78 24.94
N LYS A 325 -5.14 -1.45 25.68
CA LYS A 325 -5.44 -2.04 26.99
C LYS A 325 -6.11 -3.39 26.81
N LYS A 326 -5.34 -4.45 27.01
CA LYS A 326 -5.84 -5.84 26.99
C LYS A 326 -6.35 -6.21 28.36
N TRP A 327 -7.64 -6.53 28.45
CA TRP A 327 -8.23 -7.12 29.65
C TRP A 327 -8.06 -8.64 29.60
N GLU A 328 -7.50 -9.22 30.66
CA GLU A 328 -7.43 -10.67 30.81
C GLU A 328 -8.83 -11.28 30.99
N ARG A 329 -8.95 -12.58 30.73
CA ARG A 329 -10.21 -13.30 30.85
C ARG A 329 -10.69 -13.20 32.30
N TYR A 330 -11.90 -12.70 32.53
CA TYR A 330 -12.53 -12.67 33.84
C TYR A 330 -12.64 -14.10 34.37
N THR A 331 -11.83 -14.46 35.36
CA THR A 331 -11.99 -15.71 36.12
C THR A 331 -12.90 -15.42 37.31
N ILE A 332 -14.06 -16.08 37.34
CA ILE A 332 -15.06 -15.98 38.42
C ILE A 332 -14.51 -16.57 39.74
N HIS A 333 -13.36 -17.24 39.70
CA HIS A 333 -12.63 -17.71 40.86
C HIS A 333 -11.50 -16.72 41.18
N GLY A 334 -11.66 -15.98 42.28
CA GLY A 334 -10.56 -15.29 42.93
C GLY A 334 -9.65 -16.32 43.61
N ASP A 335 -8.35 -16.03 43.62
CA ASP A 335 -7.35 -16.72 44.43
C ASP A 335 -7.52 -16.39 45.93
#